data_AF-A0A6C0AJL5-F1
#
_entry.id   AF-A0A6C0AJL5-F1
#
_cell.length_a   1.000
_cell.length_b   1.000
_cell.length_c   1.000
_cell.angle_alpha   90.00
_cell.angle_beta   90.00
_cell.angle_gamma   90.00
#
_symmetry.space_group_name_H-M   'P 1'
#
loop_
_entity.id
_entity.type
_entity.pdbx_description
1 polymer ?
#
loop_
_entity_poly.entity_id
_entity_poly.type
_entity_poly.pdbx_seq_one_letter_code
_entity_poly.pdbx_strand_id
1 'polypeptide(L)'
;MAEEECILCYEPLDVPVYEQNTTDDIIVGGTSSRLQCGHAYHTICLLKSLQHRSVCPLCNVIGQMNDTNDWWQNGRIQMEGRCLEIMERVKKDKDVREALRECKAARKDVLVLRKEFLKRVKVFKADLRAELGVDEKVKAVMKSKNSAMRIFTRKAKNEGSLTAGAHTLLPVYKVERFLFGKDRLFRWRIRSAFN
;
A
#
# COMPACT_ATOMS: atom_id res chain seq x y z
N MET A 1 -19.85 -39.56 7.78
CA MET A 1 -18.51 -39.28 7.19
C MET A 1 -18.74 -38.15 6.21
N ALA A 2 -17.90 -37.11 6.18
CA ALA A 2 -18.11 -36.01 5.24
C ALA A 2 -17.87 -36.55 3.81
N GLU A 3 -18.88 -36.46 2.96
CA GLU A 3 -18.77 -36.82 1.54
C GLU A 3 -18.15 -35.64 0.78
N GLU A 4 -17.16 -35.89 -0.07
CA GLU A 4 -16.65 -34.85 -0.95
C GLU A 4 -17.64 -34.59 -2.09
N GLU A 5 -17.71 -33.34 -2.54
CA GLU A 5 -18.60 -32.92 -3.62
C GLU A 5 -17.79 -32.41 -4.82
N CYS A 6 -18.30 -32.66 -6.01
CA CYS A 6 -17.70 -32.18 -7.25
C CYS A 6 -17.87 -30.66 -7.35
N ILE A 7 -16.80 -29.90 -7.45
CA ILE A 7 -16.90 -28.43 -7.54
C ILE A 7 -17.50 -27.91 -8.87
N LEU A 8 -17.73 -28.79 -9.84
CA LEU A 8 -18.30 -28.43 -11.15
C LEU A 8 -19.82 -28.61 -11.21
N CYS A 9 -20.37 -29.63 -10.54
CA CYS A 9 -21.80 -29.92 -10.53
C CYS A 9 -22.43 -29.97 -9.13
N TYR A 10 -21.62 -29.93 -8.07
CA TYR A 10 -22.02 -29.93 -6.66
C TYR A 10 -22.72 -31.21 -6.19
N GLU A 11 -22.55 -32.30 -6.95
CA GLU A 11 -23.03 -33.63 -6.56
C GLU A 11 -21.92 -34.42 -5.81
N PRO A 12 -22.29 -35.40 -4.96
CA PRO A 12 -21.33 -36.23 -4.23
C PRO A 12 -20.36 -36.99 -5.15
N LEU A 13 -19.12 -37.12 -4.71
CA LEU A 13 -18.05 -37.84 -5.39
C LEU A 13 -17.88 -39.25 -4.80
N ASP A 14 -17.52 -40.19 -5.67
CA ASP A 14 -17.16 -41.57 -5.31
C ASP A 14 -15.63 -41.77 -5.20
N VAL A 15 -14.93 -40.75 -4.70
CA VAL A 15 -13.52 -40.84 -4.31
C VAL A 15 -13.35 -40.68 -2.81
N PRO A 16 -12.33 -41.31 -2.20
CA PRO A 16 -12.03 -41.14 -0.78
C PRO A 16 -11.77 -39.67 -0.45
N VAL A 17 -12.17 -39.22 0.75
CA VAL A 17 -11.85 -37.87 1.25
C VAL A 17 -10.34 -37.65 1.21
N TYR A 18 -9.92 -36.46 0.79
CA TYR A 18 -8.52 -36.10 0.68
C TYR A 18 -7.84 -36.14 2.04
N GLU A 19 -7.00 -37.14 2.22
CA GLU A 19 -5.92 -37.12 3.20
C GLU A 19 -4.65 -36.75 2.41
N GLN A 20 -3.86 -35.80 2.91
CA GLN A 20 -2.62 -35.37 2.26
C GLN A 20 -1.69 -36.57 2.07
N ASN A 21 -1.74 -37.19 0.89
CA ASN A 21 -0.82 -38.25 0.48
C ASN A 21 0.23 -37.68 -0.46
N THR A 22 1.47 -38.11 -0.25
CA THR A 22 2.69 -37.70 -0.94
C THR A 22 2.89 -38.35 -2.31
N THR A 23 1.85 -38.94 -2.89
CA THR A 23 1.93 -39.70 -4.15
C THR A 23 1.43 -38.83 -5.30
N ASP A 24 2.24 -38.67 -6.34
CA ASP A 24 1.93 -37.95 -7.59
C ASP A 24 0.89 -38.69 -8.47
N ASP A 25 0.09 -39.58 -7.91
CA ASP A 25 -0.84 -40.43 -8.66
C ASP A 25 -2.21 -39.78 -8.81
N ILE A 26 -2.82 -39.95 -10.00
CA ILE A 26 -4.23 -39.63 -10.22
C ILE A 26 -5.06 -40.76 -9.64
N ILE A 27 -5.91 -40.46 -8.66
CA ILE A 27 -6.83 -41.45 -8.07
C ILE A 27 -8.12 -41.46 -8.89
N VAL A 28 -8.47 -42.61 -9.47
CA VAL A 28 -9.68 -42.79 -10.26
C VAL A 28 -10.64 -43.71 -9.51
N GLY A 29 -11.79 -43.16 -9.10
CA GLY A 29 -12.95 -43.90 -8.61
C GLY A 29 -13.82 -44.43 -9.76
N GLY A 30 -15.04 -44.87 -9.47
CA GLY A 30 -15.95 -45.39 -10.50
C GLY A 30 -16.37 -44.32 -11.51
N THR A 31 -16.75 -43.15 -11.01
CA THR A 31 -17.27 -42.02 -11.80
C THR A 31 -16.53 -40.71 -11.52
N SER A 32 -15.60 -40.70 -10.56
CA SER A 32 -14.83 -39.53 -10.15
C SER A 32 -13.33 -39.73 -10.26
N SER A 33 -12.60 -38.63 -10.43
CA SER A 33 -11.15 -38.59 -10.53
C SER A 33 -10.60 -37.49 -9.63
N ARG A 34 -9.53 -37.78 -8.88
CA ARG A 34 -8.72 -36.81 -8.14
C ARG A 34 -7.43 -36.57 -8.89
N LEU A 35 -7.18 -35.30 -9.21
CA LEU A 35 -5.96 -34.85 -9.88
C LEU A 35 -4.78 -34.78 -8.91
N GLN A 36 -3.57 -34.72 -9.46
CA GLN A 36 -2.32 -34.57 -8.70
C GLN A 36 -2.31 -33.32 -7.79
N CYS A 37 -3.02 -32.27 -8.18
CA CYS A 37 -3.19 -31.07 -7.35
C CYS A 37 -4.13 -31.27 -6.14
N GLY A 38 -4.64 -32.48 -5.92
CA GLY A 38 -5.53 -32.84 -4.81
C GLY A 38 -7.01 -32.58 -5.09
N HIS A 39 -7.38 -31.87 -6.16
CA HIS A 39 -8.78 -31.56 -6.48
C HIS A 39 -9.49 -32.75 -7.14
N ALA A 40 -10.72 -33.01 -6.70
CA ALA A 40 -11.55 -34.10 -7.19
C ALA A 40 -12.80 -33.63 -7.95
N TYR A 41 -13.22 -34.42 -8.92
CA TYR A 41 -14.29 -34.13 -9.88
C TYR A 41 -14.95 -35.42 -10.33
N HIS A 42 -16.21 -35.38 -10.78
CA HIS A 42 -16.69 -36.45 -11.66
C HIS A 42 -15.84 -36.45 -12.93
N THR A 43 -15.40 -37.63 -13.37
CA THR A 43 -14.55 -37.83 -14.55
C THR A 43 -15.17 -37.18 -15.79
N ILE A 44 -16.50 -37.28 -15.95
CA ILE A 44 -17.23 -36.63 -17.05
C ILE A 44 -17.18 -35.10 -16.93
N CYS A 45 -17.38 -34.55 -15.74
CA CYS A 45 -17.32 -33.11 -15.49
C CYS A 45 -15.91 -32.57 -15.77
N LEU A 46 -14.88 -33.29 -15.32
CA LEU A 46 -13.49 -32.96 -15.59
C LEU A 46 -13.17 -32.99 -17.09
N LEU A 47 -13.54 -34.06 -17.80
CA LEU A 47 -13.28 -34.16 -19.25
C LEU A 47 -13.96 -33.02 -20.03
N LYS A 48 -15.22 -32.68 -19.70
CA LYS A 48 -15.88 -31.49 -20.27
C LYS A 48 -15.11 -30.22 -19.96
N SER A 49 -14.64 -30.07 -18.72
CA SER A 49 -13.86 -28.90 -18.29
C SER A 49 -12.52 -28.75 -19.04
N LEU A 50 -11.90 -29.86 -19.40
CA LEU A 50 -10.59 -29.91 -20.06
C LEU A 50 -10.65 -29.79 -21.59
N GLN A 51 -11.83 -29.82 -22.22
CA GLN A 51 -11.98 -29.67 -23.67
C GLN A 51 -11.33 -28.39 -24.23
N HIS A 52 -11.23 -27.35 -23.40
CA HIS A 52 -10.69 -26.05 -23.80
C HIS A 52 -9.35 -25.71 -23.11
N ARG A 53 -8.94 -26.46 -22.08
CA ARG A 53 -7.76 -26.17 -21.26
C ARG A 53 -7.17 -27.45 -20.68
N SER A 54 -5.84 -27.57 -20.63
CA SER A 54 -5.15 -28.76 -20.09
C SER A 54 -4.83 -28.68 -18.59
N VAL A 55 -5.43 -27.73 -17.86
CA VAL A 55 -5.12 -27.46 -16.45
C VAL A 55 -6.36 -27.72 -15.59
N CYS A 56 -6.15 -28.23 -14.37
CA CYS A 56 -7.20 -28.38 -13.35
C CYS A 56 -8.09 -27.12 -13.28
N PRO A 57 -9.43 -27.26 -13.36
CA PRO A 57 -10.35 -26.11 -13.32
C PRO A 57 -10.12 -25.18 -12.13
N LEU A 58 -9.89 -25.73 -10.93
CA LEU A 58 -9.71 -24.92 -9.73
C LEU A 58 -8.34 -24.21 -9.72
N CYS A 59 -7.27 -24.91 -10.10
CA CYS A 59 -5.93 -24.30 -10.23
C CYS A 59 -5.89 -23.22 -11.31
N ASN A 60 -6.64 -23.42 -12.40
CA ASN A 60 -6.77 -22.47 -13.49
C ASN A 60 -7.55 -21.21 -13.08
N VAL A 61 -8.59 -21.33 -12.23
CA VAL A 61 -9.30 -20.17 -11.65
C VAL A 61 -8.40 -19.34 -10.73
N ILE A 62 -7.56 -19.99 -9.92
CA ILE A 62 -6.58 -19.30 -9.05
C ILE A 62 -5.54 -18.54 -9.90
N GLY A 63 -5.14 -19.09 -11.05
CA GLY A 63 -4.18 -18.46 -11.97
C GLY A 63 -4.74 -17.35 -12.86
N GLN A 64 -6.07 -17.24 -13.03
CA GLN A 64 -6.71 -16.31 -13.97
C GLN A 64 -7.92 -15.57 -13.37
N MET A 65 -7.75 -14.91 -12.22
CA MET A 65 -8.82 -14.13 -11.58
C MET A 65 -9.37 -12.95 -12.41
N ASN A 66 -8.76 -12.64 -13.56
CA ASN A 66 -9.07 -11.48 -14.40
C ASN A 66 -9.75 -11.80 -15.75
N ASP A 67 -9.97 -13.07 -16.12
CA ASP A 67 -10.58 -13.41 -17.41
C ASP A 67 -12.11 -13.49 -17.33
N THR A 68 -12.79 -12.72 -18.18
CA THR A 68 -14.25 -12.59 -18.32
C THR A 68 -14.86 -13.70 -19.19
N ASN A 69 -14.54 -14.97 -18.94
CA ASN A 69 -15.19 -16.08 -19.64
C ASN A 69 -16.40 -16.60 -18.84
N ASP A 70 -17.59 -16.49 -19.45
CA ASP A 70 -18.90 -16.79 -18.87
C ASP A 70 -19.13 -18.26 -18.46
N TRP A 71 -18.31 -19.18 -18.95
CA TRP A 71 -18.56 -20.64 -18.87
C TRP A 71 -18.51 -21.24 -17.45
N TRP A 72 -18.13 -20.46 -16.43
CA TRP A 72 -18.07 -20.91 -15.05
C TRP A 72 -18.70 -19.94 -14.06
N GLN A 73 -19.57 -19.03 -14.52
CA GLN A 73 -20.09 -17.94 -13.68
C GLN A 73 -20.94 -18.43 -12.51
N ASN A 74 -21.82 -19.42 -12.74
CA ASN A 74 -22.64 -20.00 -11.67
C ASN A 74 -21.81 -20.81 -10.66
N GLY A 75 -20.80 -21.55 -11.13
CA GLY A 75 -19.85 -22.27 -10.27
C GLY A 75 -18.99 -21.31 -9.43
N ARG A 76 -18.57 -20.19 -10.02
CA ARG A 76 -17.83 -19.14 -9.31
C ARG A 76 -18.65 -18.49 -8.21
N ILE A 77 -19.91 -18.12 -8.48
CA ILE A 77 -20.80 -17.52 -7.48
C ILE A 77 -21.03 -18.46 -6.29
N GLN A 78 -21.26 -19.75 -6.55
CA GLN A 78 -21.44 -20.74 -5.49
C GLN A 78 -20.15 -20.98 -4.68
N MET A 79 -18.98 -21.00 -5.34
CA MET A 79 -17.69 -21.08 -4.66
C MET A 79 -17.42 -19.85 -3.79
N GLU A 80 -17.64 -18.64 -4.31
CA GLU A 80 -17.50 -17.39 -3.56
C GLU A 80 -18.44 -17.36 -2.35
N GLY A 81 -19.69 -17.83 -2.51
CA GLY A 81 -20.64 -18.00 -1.42
C GLY A 81 -20.13 -18.93 -0.32
N ARG A 82 -19.64 -20.13 -0.69
CA ARG A 82 -19.05 -21.09 0.27
C ARG A 82 -17.82 -20.53 0.98
N CYS A 83 -16.94 -19.82 0.27
CA CYS A 83 -15.80 -19.13 0.87
C CYS A 83 -16.25 -18.11 1.93
N LEU A 84 -17.25 -17.28 1.63
CA LEU A 84 -17.79 -16.31 2.58
C LEU A 84 -18.41 -16.98 3.81
N GLU A 85 -19.14 -18.08 3.63
CA GLU A 85 -19.71 -18.86 4.74
C GLU A 85 -18.62 -19.44 5.65
N ILE A 86 -17.56 -20.00 5.07
CA ILE A 86 -16.40 -20.50 5.83
C ILE A 86 -15.75 -19.35 6.59
N MET A 87 -15.48 -18.22 5.91
CA MET A 87 -14.86 -17.05 6.54
C MET A 87 -15.70 -16.53 7.70
N GLU A 88 -17.03 -16.44 7.55
CA GLU A 88 -17.92 -15.97 8.61
C GLU A 88 -18.01 -16.96 9.79
N ARG A 89 -17.96 -18.27 9.51
CA ARG A 89 -17.89 -19.31 10.54
C ARG A 89 -16.58 -19.23 11.32
N VAL A 90 -15.44 -19.20 10.62
CA VAL A 90 -14.10 -19.10 11.20
C VAL A 90 -13.95 -17.80 11.99
N LYS A 91 -14.52 -16.69 11.51
CA LYS A 91 -14.51 -15.41 12.24
C LYS A 91 -15.31 -15.45 13.55
N LYS A 92 -16.29 -16.34 13.68
CA LYS A 92 -17.06 -16.57 14.92
C LYS A 92 -16.37 -17.54 15.88
N ASP A 93 -15.35 -18.26 15.40
CA ASP A 93 -14.52 -19.12 16.24
C ASP A 93 -13.96 -18.34 17.45
N LYS A 94 -13.82 -19.01 18.59
CA LYS A 94 -13.40 -18.36 19.83
C LYS A 94 -11.96 -17.88 19.74
N ASP A 95 -11.07 -18.73 19.25
CA ASP A 95 -9.63 -18.48 19.24
C ASP A 95 -9.31 -17.38 18.22
N VAL A 96 -9.99 -17.41 17.07
CA VAL A 96 -9.89 -16.34 16.07
C VAL A 96 -10.37 -14.99 16.64
N ARG A 97 -11.49 -14.97 17.38
CA ARG A 97 -11.99 -13.72 18.00
C ARG A 97 -11.05 -13.17 19.06
N GLU A 98 -10.44 -14.04 19.85
CA GLU A 98 -9.48 -13.67 20.88
C GLU A 98 -8.22 -13.06 20.24
N ALA A 99 -7.62 -13.75 19.27
CA ALA A 99 -6.48 -13.25 18.51
C ALA A 99 -6.79 -11.90 17.81
N LEU A 100 -8.00 -11.74 17.25
CA LEU A 100 -8.42 -10.46 16.66
C LEU A 100 -8.55 -9.33 17.69
N ARG A 101 -8.95 -9.63 18.94
CA ARG A 101 -9.02 -8.63 20.03
C ARG A 101 -7.62 -8.23 20.47
N GLU A 102 -6.72 -9.18 20.65
CA GLU A 102 -5.32 -8.94 20.99
C GLU A 102 -4.62 -8.11 19.91
N CYS A 103 -4.77 -8.46 18.64
CA CYS A 103 -4.23 -7.71 17.52
C CYS A 103 -4.77 -6.26 17.49
N LYS A 104 -6.06 -6.06 17.77
CA LYS A 104 -6.65 -4.71 17.88
C LYS A 104 -6.09 -3.93 19.07
N ALA A 105 -5.87 -4.57 20.21
CA ALA A 105 -5.27 -3.94 21.39
C ALA A 105 -3.81 -3.53 21.11
N ALA A 106 -2.99 -4.47 20.64
CA ALA A 106 -1.59 -4.21 20.27
C ALA A 106 -1.47 -3.08 19.23
N ARG A 107 -2.36 -3.05 18.23
CA ARG A 107 -2.39 -1.95 17.25
C ARG A 107 -2.66 -0.60 17.90
N LYS A 108 -3.57 -0.52 18.90
CA LYS A 108 -3.83 0.72 19.63
C LYS A 108 -2.60 1.15 20.44
N ASP A 109 -1.93 0.22 21.10
CA ASP A 109 -0.73 0.50 21.89
C ASP A 109 0.41 1.04 21.02
N VAL A 110 0.64 0.43 19.85
CA VAL A 110 1.59 0.93 18.85
C VAL A 110 1.24 2.35 18.41
N LEU A 111 -0.04 2.66 18.22
CA LEU A 111 -0.46 4.02 17.85
C LEU A 111 -0.21 5.04 18.98
N VAL A 112 -0.40 4.64 20.25
CA VAL A 112 -0.09 5.48 21.41
C VAL A 112 1.42 5.74 21.49
N LEU A 113 2.23 4.68 21.39
CA LEU A 113 3.69 4.79 21.39
C LEU A 113 4.19 5.68 20.25
N ARG A 114 3.63 5.53 19.04
CA ARG A 114 3.95 6.40 17.90
C ARG A 114 3.67 7.87 18.20
N LYS A 115 2.52 8.19 18.80
CA LYS A 115 2.15 9.56 19.15
C LYS A 115 3.12 10.15 20.18
N GLU A 116 3.45 9.38 21.22
CA GLU A 116 4.39 9.81 22.25
C GLU A 116 5.81 9.99 21.69
N PHE A 117 6.27 9.06 20.85
CA PHE A 117 7.55 9.19 20.16
C PHE A 117 7.62 10.47 19.32
N LEU A 118 6.60 10.75 18.50
CA LEU A 118 6.55 11.98 17.70
C LEU A 118 6.53 13.24 18.57
N LYS A 119 5.85 13.21 19.71
CA LYS A 119 5.85 14.32 20.69
C LYS A 119 7.25 14.54 21.26
N ARG A 120 7.94 13.48 21.69
CA ARG A 120 9.31 13.55 22.21
C ARG A 120 10.31 14.03 21.17
N VAL A 121 10.22 13.53 19.94
CA VAL A 121 11.07 14.00 18.83
C VAL A 121 10.85 15.49 18.57
N LYS A 122 9.61 15.97 18.63
CA LYS A 122 9.31 17.40 18.44
C LYS A 122 9.94 18.27 19.53
N VAL A 123 9.84 17.85 20.80
CA VAL A 123 10.46 18.55 21.93
C VAL A 123 11.98 18.51 21.80
N PHE A 124 12.56 17.34 21.58
CA PHE A 124 14.00 17.16 21.38
C PHE A 124 14.56 18.04 20.25
N LYS A 125 13.88 18.08 19.09
CA LYS A 125 14.27 18.98 17.99
C LYS A 125 14.21 20.45 18.39
N ALA A 126 13.21 20.86 19.16
CA ALA A 126 13.08 22.24 19.62
C ALA A 126 14.19 22.61 20.60
N ASP A 127 14.48 21.72 21.56
CA ASP A 127 15.54 21.91 22.55
C ASP A 127 16.92 21.98 21.89
N LEU A 128 17.22 21.05 20.98
CA LEU A 128 18.48 21.05 20.24
C LEU A 128 18.66 22.32 19.38
N ARG A 129 17.57 22.85 18.80
CA ARG A 129 17.62 24.12 18.06
C ARG A 129 17.92 25.31 18.97
N ALA A 130 17.35 25.31 20.17
CA ALA A 130 17.60 26.35 21.17
C ALA A 130 19.04 26.28 21.67
N GLU A 131 19.55 25.08 22.00
CA GLU A 131 20.93 24.85 22.43
C GLU A 131 21.94 25.32 21.38
N LEU A 132 21.71 24.98 20.11
CA LEU A 132 22.59 25.37 19.01
C LEU A 132 22.42 26.84 18.55
N GLY A 133 21.50 27.59 19.16
CA GLY A 133 21.20 28.98 18.80
C GLY A 133 20.81 29.14 17.32
N VAL A 134 20.10 28.16 16.77
CA VAL A 134 19.77 28.12 15.33
C VAL A 134 18.90 29.33 14.96
N ASP A 135 17.94 29.69 15.80
CA ASP A 135 16.98 30.74 15.50
C ASP A 135 17.64 32.14 15.47
N GLU A 136 18.62 32.39 16.33
CA GLU A 136 19.43 33.61 16.37
C GLU A 136 20.24 33.74 15.08
N LYS A 137 20.91 32.65 14.67
CA LYS A 137 21.71 32.62 13.43
C LYS A 137 20.81 32.83 12.20
N VAL A 138 19.65 32.18 12.16
CA VAL A 138 18.67 32.35 11.07
C VAL A 138 18.15 33.79 11.03
N LYS A 139 17.80 34.38 12.18
CA LYS A 139 17.38 35.79 12.27
C LYS A 139 18.47 36.74 11.77
N ALA A 140 19.72 36.51 12.16
CA ALA A 140 20.87 37.31 11.74
C ALA A 140 21.06 37.26 10.21
N VAL A 141 21.00 36.07 9.62
CA VAL A 141 21.09 35.86 8.17
C VAL A 141 19.94 36.57 7.45
N MET A 142 18.70 36.41 7.91
CA MET A 142 17.54 37.08 7.32
C MET A 142 17.63 38.61 7.43
N LYS A 143 18.12 39.15 8.55
CA LYS A 143 18.35 40.59 8.73
C LYS A 143 19.39 41.11 7.75
N SER A 144 20.51 40.40 7.59
CA SER A 144 21.57 40.74 6.62
C SER A 144 21.05 40.72 5.18
N LYS A 145 20.33 39.65 4.79
CA LYS A 145 19.70 39.52 3.47
C LYS A 145 18.76 40.70 3.16
N ASN A 146 17.88 41.03 4.11
CA ASN A 146 16.94 42.14 3.95
C ASN A 146 17.62 43.51 3.91
N SER A 147 18.77 43.67 4.56
CA SER A 147 19.58 44.89 4.47
C SER A 147 20.23 45.00 3.10
N ALA A 148 20.87 43.92 2.61
CA ALA A 148 21.47 43.87 1.29
C ALA A 148 20.45 44.16 0.18
N MET A 149 19.24 43.57 0.27
CA MET A 149 18.15 43.85 -0.67
C MET A 149 17.75 45.33 -0.64
N ARG A 150 17.56 45.91 0.54
CA ARG A 150 17.22 47.34 0.68
C ARG A 150 18.29 48.26 0.10
N ILE A 151 19.57 47.94 0.32
CA ILE A 151 20.69 48.71 -0.24
C ILE A 151 20.70 48.59 -1.77
N PHE A 152 20.53 47.38 -2.31
CA PHE A 152 20.46 47.13 -3.74
C PHE A 152 19.31 47.92 -4.38
N THR A 153 18.09 47.81 -3.85
CA THR A 153 16.91 48.55 -4.30
C THR A 153 17.16 50.05 -4.27
N ARG A 154 17.76 50.58 -3.21
CA ARG A 154 18.07 52.01 -3.10
C ARG A 154 19.08 52.46 -4.16
N LYS A 155 20.16 51.71 -4.35
CA LYS A 155 21.17 52.01 -5.38
C LYS A 155 20.55 51.96 -6.77
N ALA A 156 19.81 50.90 -7.08
CA ALA A 156 19.14 50.75 -8.38
C ALA A 156 18.18 51.91 -8.71
N LYS A 157 17.49 52.48 -7.71
CA LYS A 157 16.64 53.67 -7.89
C LYS A 157 17.43 54.95 -8.18
N ASN A 158 18.68 55.03 -7.73
CA ASN A 158 19.52 56.22 -7.92
C ASN A 158 20.27 56.21 -9.27
N GLU A 159 20.19 55.12 -10.04
CA GLU A 159 20.84 54.98 -11.37
C GLU A 159 20.09 55.69 -12.52
N GLY A 160 19.03 56.47 -12.26
CA GLY A 160 18.33 57.29 -13.26
C GLY A 160 16.87 56.90 -13.61
N SER A 161 16.28 57.61 -14.57
CA SER A 161 14.83 57.51 -14.90
C SER A 161 14.46 56.30 -15.75
N LEU A 162 15.33 55.86 -16.68
CA LEU A 162 15.17 54.62 -17.45
C LEU A 162 15.22 53.38 -16.55
N THR A 163 16.00 53.44 -15.47
CA THR A 163 16.19 52.39 -14.46
C THR A 163 15.06 52.31 -13.44
N ALA A 164 14.31 53.40 -13.22
CA ALA A 164 13.09 53.39 -12.40
C ALA A 164 11.96 52.53 -13.02
N GLY A 165 11.84 52.50 -14.35
CA GLY A 165 10.95 51.60 -15.08
C GLY A 165 11.40 50.14 -15.03
N ALA A 166 12.72 49.87 -15.06
CA ALA A 166 13.26 48.53 -14.85
C ALA A 166 13.05 48.01 -13.42
N HIS A 167 12.93 48.92 -12.44
CA HIS A 167 12.71 48.58 -11.03
C HIS A 167 11.39 47.83 -10.78
N THR A 168 10.33 48.11 -11.54
CA THR A 168 9.05 47.37 -11.44
C THR A 168 9.16 45.95 -12.01
N LEU A 169 10.14 45.70 -12.88
CA LEU A 169 10.44 44.40 -13.48
C LEU A 169 11.46 43.59 -12.66
N LEU A 170 12.18 44.19 -11.71
CA LEU A 170 13.18 43.51 -10.87
C LEU A 170 12.65 42.22 -10.18
N PRO A 171 11.41 42.13 -9.67
CA PRO A 171 10.88 40.88 -9.14
C PRO A 171 10.87 39.73 -10.17
N VAL A 172 10.69 40.03 -11.45
CA VAL A 172 10.70 39.07 -12.57
C VAL A 172 12.10 38.49 -12.80
N TYR A 173 13.14 39.31 -12.61
CA TYR A 173 14.54 38.92 -12.78
C TYR A 173 15.13 38.13 -11.62
N LYS A 174 14.32 37.74 -10.61
CA LYS A 174 14.76 36.93 -9.46
C LYS A 174 15.99 37.56 -8.79
N VAL A 175 15.93 38.86 -8.46
CA VAL A 175 17.03 39.61 -7.82
C VAL A 175 17.61 38.90 -6.60
N GLU A 176 16.79 38.23 -5.80
CA GLU A 176 17.30 37.40 -4.70
C GLU A 176 18.27 36.31 -5.18
N ARG A 177 17.95 35.64 -6.29
CA ARG A 177 18.80 34.62 -6.90
C ARG A 177 20.06 35.22 -7.52
N PHE A 178 19.98 36.44 -8.02
CA PHE A 178 21.14 37.17 -8.53
C PHE A 178 22.11 37.55 -7.41
N LEU A 179 21.58 38.11 -6.31
CA LEU A 179 22.39 38.59 -5.18
C LEU A 179 22.93 37.45 -4.29
N PHE A 180 22.16 36.38 -4.12
CA PHE A 180 22.49 35.29 -3.17
C PHE A 180 22.66 33.94 -3.87
N GLY A 181 22.74 33.91 -5.20
CA GLY A 181 22.95 32.68 -5.97
C GLY A 181 21.78 31.68 -5.94
N LYS A 182 22.05 30.44 -6.40
CA LYS A 182 21.13 29.28 -6.28
C LYS A 182 21.37 28.54 -4.97
N ASP A 183 21.32 29.21 -3.83
CA ASP A 183 21.56 28.49 -2.58
C ASP A 183 20.41 27.53 -2.24
N ARG A 184 20.71 26.23 -2.29
CA ARG A 184 19.79 25.15 -1.89
C ARG A 184 19.38 25.26 -0.43
N LEU A 185 20.23 25.88 0.41
CA LEU A 185 19.96 26.20 1.82
C LEU A 185 18.68 27.01 2.04
N PHE A 186 18.27 27.83 1.05
CA PHE A 186 17.08 28.68 1.17
C PHE A 186 15.86 28.15 0.40
N ARG A 187 16.06 27.21 -0.52
CA ARG A 187 14.97 26.55 -1.25
C ARG A 187 14.28 25.48 -0.41
N TRP A 188 15.04 24.82 0.47
CA TRP A 188 14.47 24.23 1.67
C TRP A 188 14.04 25.38 2.57
N ARG A 189 12.75 25.47 2.89
CA ARG A 189 12.30 26.35 3.98
C ARG A 189 13.24 26.03 5.15
N ILE A 190 13.98 27.00 5.67
CA ILE A 190 14.77 26.81 6.91
C ILE A 190 13.85 26.27 8.04
N ARG A 191 12.53 26.49 7.91
CA ARG A 191 11.50 25.81 8.71
C ARG A 191 11.34 24.30 8.45
N SER A 192 11.48 23.78 7.23
CA SER A 192 11.34 22.35 6.92
C SER A 192 12.59 21.51 7.22
N ALA A 193 13.80 22.10 7.17
CA ALA A 193 15.06 21.41 7.51
C ALA A 193 15.14 20.99 8.98
N PHE A 194 14.41 21.71 9.83
CA PHE A 194 14.53 21.64 11.28
C PHE A 194 13.15 21.50 11.97
N ASN A 195 12.12 21.04 11.25
CA ASN A 195 10.81 20.63 11.78
C ASN A 195 10.65 19.11 11.69
#